data_AF-A0A7V3NZY7-F1
#
_entry.id   AF-A0A7V3NZY7-F1
#
_cell.length_a   1.000
_cell.length_b   1.000
_cell.length_c   1.000
_cell.angle_alpha   90.00
_cell.angle_beta   90.00
_cell.angle_gamma   90.00
#
_symmetry.space_group_name_H-M   'P 1'
#
loop_
_entity.id
_entity.type
_entity.pdbx_description
1 polymer ?
#
loop_
_entity_poly.entity_id
_entity_poly.type
_entity_poly.pdbx_seq_one_letter_code
_entity_poly.pdbx_strand_id
1 'polypeptide(L)' 'LKGLQIYRQRIIGNYIVDFYCPKAKMAIEIDGGQHYFDEEVLERKYKERN' A
#
# COMPACT_ATOMS: atom_id res chain seq x y z
N LEU A 1 21.32 7.57 7.98
CA LEU A 1 19.85 7.71 8.18
C LEU A 1 19.43 9.01 8.89
N LYS A 2 20.26 9.61 9.76
CA LYS A 2 19.93 10.92 10.35
C LYS A 2 19.84 12.01 9.26
N GLY A 3 18.75 12.78 9.24
CA GLY A 3 18.52 13.88 8.31
C GLY A 3 17.64 13.56 7.09
N LEU A 4 17.14 12.33 6.96
CA LEU A 4 16.09 12.00 5.99
C LEU A 4 14.74 12.01 6.69
N GLN A 5 13.83 12.88 6.23
CA GLN A 5 12.45 12.85 6.67
C GLN A 5 11.74 11.67 6.01
N ILE A 6 11.14 10.83 6.84
CA ILE A 6 10.31 9.70 6.44
C ILE A 6 8.89 10.01 6.91
N TYR A 7 7.95 10.08 5.97
CA TYR A 7 6.53 10.16 6.25
C TYR A 7 5.97 8.75 6.36
N ARG A 8 5.02 8.52 7.27
CA ARG A 8 4.29 7.25 7.35
C ARG A 8 2.88 7.42 6.80
N GLN A 9 2.32 6.37 6.18
CA GLN A 9 0.95 6.33 5.67
C GLN A 9 0.57 7.56 4.83
N ARG A 10 1.38 7.85 3.81
CA ARG A 10 1.25 9.07 3.02
C ARG A 10 0.34 8.81 1.81
N ILE A 11 -0.69 9.65 1.66
CA ILE A 11 -1.48 9.69 0.42
C ILE A 11 -0.63 10.28 -0.71
N ILE A 12 -0.48 9.54 -1.80
CA ILE A 12 0.18 9.97 -3.04
C ILE A 12 -0.74 9.60 -4.20
N GLY A 13 -1.40 10.61 -4.79
CA GLY A 13 -2.43 10.38 -5.79
C GLY A 13 -3.56 9.51 -5.22
N ASN A 14 -3.80 8.36 -5.85
CA ASN A 14 -4.86 7.42 -5.46
C ASN A 14 -4.37 6.31 -4.50
N TYR A 15 -3.15 6.40 -3.97
CA TYR A 15 -2.53 5.36 -3.16
C TYR A 15 -2.15 5.88 -1.77
N ILE A 16 -2.09 4.97 -0.78
CA ILE A 16 -1.54 5.24 0.54
C ILE A 16 -0.30 4.37 0.69
N VAL A 17 0.88 5.00 0.79
CA VAL A 17 2.16 4.29 0.94
C VAL A 17 2.57 4.23 2.41
N ASP A 18 3.14 3.10 2.84
CA ASP A 18 3.55 2.90 4.24
C ASP A 18 4.63 3.89 4.66
N PHE A 19 5.64 4.09 3.80
CA PHE A 19 6.68 5.07 4.02
C PHE A 19 7.02 5.86 2.76
N TYR A 20 7.25 7.16 2.91
CA TYR A 20 7.67 8.04 1.82
C TYR A 20 8.83 8.95 2.25
N CYS A 21 9.85 9.04 1.40
CA CYS A 21 10.95 9.99 1.54
C CYS A 21 11.04 10.92 0.33
N PRO A 22 10.61 12.19 0.44
CA PRO A 22 10.64 13.12 -0.70
C PRO A 22 12.06 13.39 -1.20
N LYS A 23 13.03 13.49 -0.28
CA LYS A 23 14.43 13.77 -0.61
C LYS A 23 15.05 12.67 -1.47
N ALA A 24 14.65 11.42 -1.25
CA ALA A 24 15.08 10.27 -2.04
C ALA A 24 14.15 9.93 -3.21
N LYS A 25 12.99 10.62 -3.33
CA LYS A 25 11.91 10.29 -4.28
C LYS A 25 11.53 8.80 -4.24
N MET A 26 11.44 8.27 -3.02
CA MET A 26 11.26 6.84 -2.78
C MET A 26 10.03 6.60 -1.91
N ALA A 27 9.20 5.65 -2.33
CA ALA A 27 8.17 5.03 -1.51
C ALA A 27 8.62 3.61 -1.14
N ILE A 28 8.29 3.19 0.07
CA ILE A 28 8.52 1.83 0.56
C ILE A 28 7.17 1.33 1.07
N GLU A 29 6.73 0.21 0.54
CA GLU A 29 5.56 -0.53 1.00
C GLU A 29 6.05 -1.77 1.75
N ILE A 30 5.46 -2.04 2.90
CA ILE A 30 5.67 -3.32 3.58
C ILE A 30 4.77 -4.31 2.87
N ASP A 31 5.35 -5.44 2.42
CA ASP A 31 4.53 -6.55 1.93
C ASP A 31 3.63 -7.04 3.07
N GLY A 32 2.34 -6.69 2.99
CA GLY A 32 1.35 -6.95 4.01
C GLY A 32 0.90 -8.40 4.09
N GLY A 33 1.53 -9.33 3.35
CA GLY A 33 1.19 -10.77 3.39
C GLY A 33 -0.22 -11.13 2.89
N GLN A 34 -1.04 -10.14 2.55
CA GLN A 34 -2.38 -10.32 1.95
C GLN A 34 -2.36 -10.18 0.42
N HIS A 35 -1.20 -9.95 -0.21
CA HIS A 35 -1.06 -9.81 -1.66
C HIS A 35 -1.13 -11.14 -2.45
N TYR A 36 -1.75 -12.18 -1.88
CA TYR A 36 -1.95 -13.48 -2.55
C TYR A 36 -3.41 -13.95 -2.59
N PHE A 37 -4.38 -13.05 -2.59
CA PHE A 37 -5.77 -13.48 -2.74
C PHE A 37 -6.45 -12.86 -3.96
N ASP A 38 -6.12 -13.41 -5.13
CA ASP A 38 -7.09 -13.53 -6.24
C ASP A 38 -8.42 -14.14 -5.74
N GLU A 39 -8.37 -14.93 -4.67
CA GLU A 39 -9.51 -15.50 -3.95
C GLU A 39 -10.42 -14.44 -3.28
N GLU A 40 -9.88 -13.33 -2.76
CA GLU A 40 -10.69 -12.26 -2.14
C GLU A 40 -11.50 -11.49 -3.20
N VAL A 41 -10.94 -11.31 -4.39
CA VAL A 41 -11.63 -10.70 -5.53
C VAL A 41 -12.73 -11.62 -6.06
N LEU A 42 -12.48 -12.94 -6.09
CA LEU A 42 -13.48 -13.94 -6.45
C LEU A 42 -14.61 -14.01 -5.40
N GLU A 43 -14.30 -14.06 -4.11
CA GLU A 43 -15.30 -14.10 -3.03
C GLU A 43 -16.19 -12.85 -3.02
N ARG A 44 -15.62 -11.65 -3.22
CA ARG A 44 -16.43 -10.43 -3.35
C ARG A 44 -17.41 -10.52 -4.52
N LYS A 45 -16.97 -10.99 -5.68
CA LYS A 45 -17.84 -11.20 -6.86
C LYS A 45 -18.93 -12.26 -6.64
N TYR A 46 -18.67 -13.31 -5.86
CA TYR A 46 -19.67 -14.33 -5.54
C TYR A 46 -20.67 -13.86 -4.49
N LYS A 47 -20.26 -13.04 -3.51
CA LYS A 47 -21.17 -12.45 -2.51
C LYS A 47 -22.06 -11.36 -3.10
N GLU A 48 -21.59 -10.62 -4.12
CA GLU A 48 -22.40 -9.61 -4.81
C GLU A 48 -23.42 -10.20 -5.80
N ARG A 49 -23.30 -11.50 -6.14
CA ARG A 49 -24.17 -12.20 -7.10
C ARG A 49 -25.21 -13.12 -6.46
N ASN A 50 -25.23 -13.23 -5.12
CA ASN A 50 -26.28 -13.91 -4.35
C ASN A 50 -27.06 -12.89 -3.51
#